data_AF-A0A970C3E1-F1
#
_entry.id   AF-A0A970C3E1-F1
#
_cell.length_a   1.000
_cell.length_b   1.000
_cell.length_c   1.000
_cell.angle_alpha   90.00
_cell.angle_beta   90.00
_cell.angle_gamma   90.00
#
_symmetry.space_group_name_H-M   'P 1'
#
loop_
_entity.id
_entity.type
_entity.pdbx_description
1 polymer ?
#
loop_
_entity_poly.entity_id
_entity_poly.type
_entity_poly.pdbx_seq_one_letter_code
_entity_poly.pdbx_strand_id
1 'polypeptide(L)' 'MAKQRMIVTDDQLLIDMELLFNAIREANGDWEKVEKEMYQYLASVQAMAQ' A
#
# COMPACT_ATOMS: atom_id res chain seq x y z
N MET A 1 19.85 11.12 11.82
CA MET A 1 19.29 12.37 11.25
C MET A 1 19.27 12.25 9.74
N ALA A 2 18.06 12.19 9.16
CA ALA A 2 17.69 12.28 7.73
C ALA A 2 18.44 11.32 6.77
N LYS A 3 17.75 10.41 6.08
CA LYS A 3 16.85 10.78 4.98
C LYS A 3 15.87 9.64 4.69
N GLN A 4 14.67 9.72 5.26
CA GLN A 4 13.51 9.04 4.71
C GLN A 4 13.19 9.76 3.40
N ARG A 5 13.73 9.26 2.29
CA ARG A 5 13.32 9.70 0.95
C ARG A 5 12.06 8.90 0.60
N MET A 6 10.91 9.39 1.04
CA MET A 6 9.66 9.00 0.40
C MET A 6 9.67 9.68 -0.97
N ILE A 7 10.05 8.93 -2.01
CA ILE A 7 9.97 9.39 -3.39
C ILE A 7 8.54 9.09 -3.83
N VAL A 8 7.66 10.09 -3.69
CA VAL A 8 6.36 10.09 -4.35
C VAL A 8 6.63 10.57 -5.77
N THR A 9 6.54 9.64 -6.72
CA THR A 9 6.50 9.97 -8.15
C THR A 9 5.07 9.65 -8.58
N ASP A 10 4.38 10.64 -9.14
CA ASP A 10 2.93 10.87 -9.24
C ASP A 10 1.94 9.72 -9.58
N ASP A 11 2.36 8.46 -9.78
CA ASP A 11 1.46 7.33 -10.07
C ASP A 11 1.93 5.98 -9.48
N GLN A 12 3.00 5.96 -8.69
CA GLN A 12 3.58 4.72 -8.18
C GLN A 12 3.65 4.72 -6.65
N LEU A 13 2.81 3.87 -6.03
CA LEU A 13 2.93 3.53 -4.62
C LEU A 13 4.04 2.47 -4.48
N LEU A 14 5.19 2.83 -3.92
CA LEU A 14 6.21 1.87 -3.53
C LEU A 14 5.71 1.14 -2.27
N ILE A 15 5.16 -0.05 -2.48
CA ILE A 15 4.66 -0.91 -1.41
C ILE A 15 5.74 -1.93 -1.08
N ASP A 16 6.02 -2.07 0.22
CA ASP A 16 6.90 -3.13 0.70
C ASP A 16 6.22 -4.50 0.48
N MET A 17 6.92 -5.40 -0.21
CA MET A 17 6.42 -6.75 -0.46
C MET A 17 6.23 -7.53 0.85
N GLU A 18 7.04 -7.30 1.88
CA GLU A 18 6.86 -7.95 3.18
C GLU A 18 5.56 -7.51 3.85
N LEU A 19 5.17 -6.23 3.70
CA LEU A 19 3.91 -5.70 4.21
C LEU A 19 2.71 -6.37 3.51
N LEU A 20 2.79 -6.51 2.18
CA LEU A 20 1.76 -7.20 1.38
C LEU A 20 1.56 -8.64 1.83
N PHE A 21 2.65 -9.43 1.92
CA PHE A 21 2.56 -10.84 2.31
C PHE A 21 2.11 -11.03 3.76
N ASN A 22 2.46 -10.10 4.65
CA ASN A 22 1.95 -10.13 6.03
C ASN A 22 0.45 -9.86 6.08
N ALA A 23 -0.05 -8.87 5.34
CA ALA A 23 -1.50 -8.62 5.25
C ALA A 23 -2.26 -9.85 4.70
N ILE A 24 -1.72 -10.52 3.68
CA ILE A 24 -2.29 -11.77 3.15
C ILE A 24 -2.30 -12.89 4.20
N ARG A 25 -1.22 -13.04 4.97
CA ARG A 25 -1.16 -14.03 6.06
C ARG A 25 -2.13 -13.72 7.19
N GLU A 26 -2.26 -12.45 7.58
CA GLU A 26 -3.23 -12.00 8.59
C GLU A 26 -4.68 -12.20 8.13
N ALA A 27 -4.94 -12.05 6.83
CA ALA A 27 -6.23 -12.35 6.21
C ALA A 27 -6.48 -13.86 6.02
N ASN A 28 -5.70 -14.76 6.64
CA ASN A 28 -5.77 -16.22 6.46
C ASN A 28 -5.64 -16.68 4.99
N GLY A 29 -4.88 -15.95 4.17
CA GLY A 29 -4.69 -16.24 2.76
C GLY A 29 -5.78 -15.68 1.82
N ASP A 30 -6.71 -14.87 2.34
CA ASP A 30 -7.72 -14.17 1.55
C ASP A 30 -7.08 -12.99 0.78
N TRP A 31 -6.38 -13.32 -0.31
CA TRP A 31 -5.67 -12.36 -1.15
C TRP A 31 -6.63 -11.40 -1.88
N GLU A 32 -7.85 -11.84 -2.21
CA GLU A 32 -8.86 -10.99 -2.87
C GLU A 32 -9.33 -9.88 -1.92
N LYS A 33 -9.49 -10.18 -0.63
CA LYS A 33 -9.81 -9.19 0.38
C LYS A 33 -8.69 -8.16 0.54
N VAL A 34 -7.44 -8.63 0.64
CA VAL A 34 -6.27 -7.75 0.77
C VAL A 34 -6.12 -6.86 -0.47
N GLU A 35 -6.32 -7.40 -1.67
CA GLU A 35 -6.32 -6.62 -2.90
C GLU A 35 -7.35 -5.49 -2.87
N LYS A 36 -8.60 -5.77 -2.47
CA LYS A 36 -9.66 -4.75 -2.35
C LYS A 36 -9.31 -3.67 -1.33
N GLU A 37 -8.80 -4.07 -0.16
CA GLU A 37 -8.39 -3.14 0.90
C GLU A 37 -7.24 -2.23 0.42
N MET A 38 -6.31 -2.77 -0.38
CA MET A 38 -5.21 -2.01 -0.95
C MET A 38 -5.65 -1.01 -2.02
N TYR A 39 -6.57 -1.38 -2.91
CA TYR A 39 -7.14 -0.42 -3.87
C TYR A 39 -7.88 0.72 -3.16
N GLN A 40 -8.59 0.43 -2.07
CA GLN A 40 -9.26 1.46 -1.25
C GLN A 40 -8.25 2.39 -0.57
N TYR A 41 -7.15 1.82 -0.04
CA TYR A 41 -6.09 2.60 0.56
C TYR A 41 -5.41 3.50 -0.48
N LEU A 42 -5.09 2.96 -1.66
CA LEU A 42 -4.51 3.73 -2.77
C LEU A 42 -5.43 4.89 -3.19
N ALA A 43 -6.72 4.63 -3.38
CA ALA A 43 -7.70 5.65 -3.74
C ALA A 43 -7.80 6.75 -2.68
N SER A 44 -7.72 6.39 -1.39
CA SER A 44 -7.75 7.34 -0.28
C SER A 44 -6.48 8.22 -0.25
N VAL A 45 -5.32 7.62 -0.48
CA VAL A 45 -4.04 8.36 -0.56
C VAL A 45 -4.02 9.29 -1.78
N GLN A 46 -4.51 8.83 -2.93
CA GLN A 46 -4.63 9.66 -4.14
C GLN A 46 -5.60 10.84 -3.93
N ALA A 47 -6.74 10.60 -3.26
CA ALA A 47 -7.69 11.66 -2.94
C ALA A 47 -7.12 12.69 -1.95
N MET A 48 -6.24 12.29 -1.03
CA MET A 48 -5.55 13.20 -0.11
C MET A 48 -4.39 13.97 -0.75
N ALA A 49 -3.88 13.51 -1.88
CA ALA A 49 -2.81 14.17 -2.62
C ALA A 49 -3.33 15.24 -3.60
N GLN A 50 -4.66 15.37 -3.77
CA GLN A 50 -5.32 16.42 -4.57
C GLN A 50 -5.59 17.69 -3.77
#